data_AF-A0A661NBI8-F1
#
_entry.id   AF-A0A661NBI8-F1
#
_cell.length_a   1.000
_cell.length_b   1.000
_cell.length_c   1.000
_cell.angle_alpha   90.00
_cell.angle_beta   90.00
_cell.angle_gamma   90.00
#
_symmetry.space_group_name_H-M   'P 1'
#
loop_
_entity.id
_entity.type
_entity.pdbx_description
1 polymer ?
#
loop_
_entity_poly.entity_id
_entity_poly.type
_entity_poly.pdbx_seq_one_letter_code
_entity_poly.pdbx_strand_id
1 'polypeptide(L)'
;MKRTTGYLAAGALILGGGGCTVDGGIQNHGHLRVVVTEICDVAMASCNPPPTADAPLPPNLGDVDEVWRFTAEAMDDAGNLDANFNGAARVSMNPGAVHLVLQGGVEQGRNIRFAAGHAEGEVLLTEMFGPTRLWVEDIGYLPAEPGQTPTCSNGVDDDGDVVNDFPNDPGCAYADDMTEEPGTLLTGVSQVIAYELPTLADVQGYSATTPYKAVAVRIKTTAPSQVVVTRVSPNGFFVSDLNEPEYGHMYAYNFNAPAGMRVCDRLTMLGGTVSEFFGFTEVTFPSYDVGLWNPGGATCAIDVDCPSGDYCRLGGCQPC
;
A
#
# COMPACT_ATOMS: atom_id res chain seq x y z
N MET A 1 -2.05 10.42 -67.38
CA MET A 1 -1.44 10.96 -66.14
C MET A 1 -1.70 9.95 -65.02
N LYS A 2 -0.63 9.58 -64.29
CA LYS A 2 -0.57 8.80 -63.05
C LYS A 2 -0.84 7.27 -63.06
N ARG A 3 0.28 6.59 -62.74
CA ARG A 3 0.53 5.22 -62.31
C ARG A 3 -0.48 4.65 -61.31
N THR A 4 -0.84 3.39 -61.47
CA THR A 4 -1.40 2.53 -60.41
C THR A 4 -0.36 1.47 -60.08
N THR A 5 0.25 1.59 -58.90
CA THR A 5 1.12 0.58 -58.28
C THR A 5 0.38 0.07 -57.05
N GLY A 6 0.31 -1.26 -56.93
CA GLY A 6 -0.42 -1.94 -55.86
C GLY A 6 0.26 -1.84 -54.50
N TYR A 7 -0.42 -2.38 -53.49
CA TYR A 7 0.19 -2.72 -52.21
C TYR A 7 -0.25 -4.12 -51.78
N LEU A 8 0.76 -4.94 -51.52
CA LEU A 8 0.69 -6.22 -50.84
C LEU A 8 0.16 -6.06 -49.42
N ALA A 9 -0.53 -7.10 -48.95
CA ALA A 9 -0.92 -7.31 -47.58
C ALA A 9 0.30 -7.36 -46.64
N ALA A 10 0.27 -6.58 -45.57
CA ALA A 10 1.14 -6.73 -44.42
C ALA A 10 0.30 -7.27 -43.25
N GLY A 11 0.70 -8.42 -42.73
CA GLY A 11 0.11 -9.02 -41.53
C GLY A 11 0.32 -8.12 -40.33
N ALA A 12 -0.74 -7.91 -39.56
CA ALA A 12 -0.70 -7.20 -38.30
C ALA A 12 0.01 -8.07 -37.26
N LEU A 13 1.23 -7.67 -36.89
CA LEU A 13 1.95 -8.18 -35.74
C LEU A 13 1.25 -7.63 -34.49
N ILE A 14 0.63 -8.50 -33.70
CA ILE A 14 0.08 -8.15 -32.38
C ILE A 14 1.28 -8.01 -31.45
N LEU A 15 1.70 -6.77 -31.19
CA LEU A 15 2.62 -6.47 -30.11
C LEU A 15 1.83 -6.53 -28.80
N GLY A 16 2.11 -7.54 -27.99
CA GLY A 16 1.64 -7.62 -26.60
C GLY A 16 2.09 -6.37 -25.84
N GLY A 17 1.16 -5.77 -25.10
CA GLY A 17 1.45 -4.65 -24.23
C GLY A 17 2.46 -5.08 -23.17
N GLY A 18 3.71 -4.64 -23.31
CA GLY A 18 4.65 -4.62 -22.21
C GLY A 18 4.09 -3.70 -21.16
N GLY A 19 3.73 -4.24 -19.99
CA GLY A 19 3.49 -3.45 -18.81
C GLY A 19 4.73 -2.61 -18.55
N CYS A 20 4.57 -1.30 -18.46
CA CYS A 20 5.65 -0.43 -18.03
C CYS A 20 5.98 -0.79 -16.58
N THR A 21 7.03 -1.56 -16.35
CA THR A 21 7.73 -1.54 -15.07
C THR A 21 8.22 -0.11 -14.91
N VAL A 22 7.62 0.62 -13.98
CA VAL A 22 8.18 1.91 -13.59
C VAL A 22 9.45 1.54 -12.85
N ASP A 23 10.61 1.57 -13.52
CA ASP A 23 11.91 1.51 -12.87
C ASP A 23 11.90 2.65 -11.83
N GLY A 24 11.69 2.29 -10.57
CA GLY A 24 11.48 3.23 -9.46
C GLY A 24 12.74 3.98 -9.03
N GLY A 25 13.81 3.93 -9.83
CA GLY A 25 15.09 4.56 -9.54
C GLY A 25 15.13 6.04 -9.91
N ILE A 26 15.94 6.80 -9.18
CA ILE A 26 16.33 8.16 -9.57
C ILE A 26 17.27 8.02 -10.78
N GLN A 27 16.96 8.71 -11.88
CA GLN A 27 17.81 8.61 -13.08
C GLN A 27 19.23 9.14 -12.81
N ASN A 28 20.24 8.41 -13.32
CA ASN A 28 21.67 8.64 -13.11
C ASN A 28 22.18 8.40 -11.69
N HIS A 29 21.48 7.56 -10.93
CA HIS A 29 21.94 7.00 -9.67
C HIS A 29 21.65 5.49 -9.67
N GLY A 30 22.50 4.72 -9.00
CA GLY A 30 22.26 3.32 -8.75
C GLY A 30 20.92 3.12 -8.04
N HIS A 31 20.26 2.01 -8.31
CA HIS A 31 18.98 1.67 -7.69
C HIS A 31 18.80 0.15 -7.62
N LEU A 32 17.79 -0.30 -6.88
CA LEU A 32 17.39 -1.70 -6.90
C LEU A 32 16.21 -1.87 -7.87
N ARG A 33 16.34 -2.83 -8.79
CA ARG A 33 15.22 -3.30 -9.62
C ARG A 33 14.54 -4.45 -8.91
N VAL A 34 13.33 -4.22 -8.38
CA VAL A 34 12.56 -5.20 -7.62
C VAL A 34 11.40 -5.69 -8.47
N VAL A 35 11.21 -7.01 -8.57
CA VAL A 35 10.14 -7.62 -9.34
C VAL A 35 9.48 -8.72 -8.53
N VAL A 36 8.19 -8.58 -8.24
CA VAL A 36 7.38 -9.69 -7.72
C VAL A 36 7.02 -10.59 -8.89
N THR A 37 7.36 -11.87 -8.82
CA THR A 37 7.22 -12.82 -9.94
C THR A 37 5.94 -13.64 -9.82
N GLU A 38 5.58 -14.05 -8.61
CA GLU A 38 4.41 -14.88 -8.32
C GLU A 38 3.80 -14.54 -6.96
N ILE A 39 2.48 -14.76 -6.83
CA ILE A 39 1.74 -14.74 -5.57
C ILE A 39 1.20 -16.13 -5.32
N CYS A 40 1.54 -16.69 -4.17
CA CYS A 40 1.23 -18.04 -3.77
C CYS A 40 0.41 -18.07 -2.49
N ASP A 41 -0.37 -19.14 -2.31
CA ASP A 41 -0.91 -19.48 -1.00
C ASP A 41 0.21 -19.92 -0.04
N VAL A 42 -0.05 -19.86 1.26
CA VAL A 42 0.95 -20.20 2.30
C VAL A 42 1.47 -21.63 2.20
N ALA A 43 0.67 -22.55 1.65
CA ALA A 43 1.07 -23.94 1.42
C ALA A 43 1.96 -24.10 0.17
N MET A 44 2.18 -23.04 -0.61
CA MET A 44 2.89 -23.04 -1.89
C MET A 44 2.31 -24.07 -2.87
N ALA A 45 1.02 -24.38 -2.75
CA ALA A 45 0.32 -25.35 -3.57
C ALA A 45 -0.25 -24.71 -4.85
N SER A 46 -0.46 -23.39 -4.83
CA SER A 46 -1.02 -22.62 -5.94
C SER A 46 -0.33 -21.27 -6.03
N CYS A 47 0.36 -21.02 -7.15
CA CYS A 47 1.02 -19.75 -7.45
C CYS A 47 0.44 -19.15 -8.74
N ASN A 48 0.16 -17.85 -8.71
CA ASN A 48 -0.40 -17.09 -9.82
C ASN A 48 0.50 -15.90 -10.16
N PRO A 49 0.47 -15.39 -11.40
CA PRO A 49 1.12 -14.12 -11.72
C PRO A 49 0.47 -12.98 -10.91
N PRO A 50 1.21 -11.90 -10.62
CA PRO A 50 0.67 -10.77 -9.87
C PRO A 50 -0.60 -10.18 -10.50
N PRO A 51 -1.64 -9.85 -9.70
CA PRO A 51 -2.85 -9.21 -10.19
C PRO A 51 -2.56 -7.83 -10.75
N THR A 52 -3.33 -7.46 -11.77
CA THR A 52 -3.29 -6.14 -12.40
C THR A 52 -4.46 -5.29 -11.93
N ALA A 53 -4.41 -3.98 -12.18
CA ALA A 53 -5.48 -3.07 -11.79
C ALA A 53 -6.86 -3.43 -12.40
N ASP A 54 -6.90 -4.16 -13.52
CA ASP A 54 -8.14 -4.60 -14.16
C ASP A 54 -8.78 -5.82 -13.50
N ALA A 55 -8.00 -6.58 -12.72
CA ALA A 55 -8.43 -7.77 -11.99
C ALA A 55 -7.72 -7.84 -10.63
N PRO A 56 -8.02 -6.90 -9.71
CA PRO A 56 -7.43 -6.87 -8.39
C PRO A 56 -7.90 -8.06 -7.53
N LEU A 57 -7.08 -8.47 -6.56
CA LEU A 57 -7.50 -9.40 -5.51
C LEU A 57 -8.38 -8.70 -4.47
N PRO A 58 -9.26 -9.41 -3.74
CA PRO A 58 -9.94 -8.85 -2.57
C PRO A 58 -8.94 -8.32 -1.54
N PRO A 59 -9.29 -7.31 -0.71
CA PRO A 59 -8.38 -6.83 0.33
C PRO A 59 -8.06 -7.98 1.30
N ASN A 60 -6.81 -8.08 1.71
CA ASN A 60 -6.38 -8.96 2.79
C ASN A 60 -6.60 -8.22 4.11
N LEU A 61 -7.36 -8.85 5.01
CA LEU A 61 -7.82 -8.22 6.26
C LEU A 61 -6.95 -8.63 7.47
N GLY A 62 -5.76 -9.20 7.26
CA GLY A 62 -4.91 -9.66 8.37
C GLY A 62 -5.29 -11.04 8.92
N ASP A 63 -6.25 -11.72 8.30
CA ASP A 63 -6.75 -13.04 8.71
C ASP A 63 -5.99 -14.21 8.05
N VAL A 64 -5.31 -13.93 6.94
CA VAL A 64 -4.50 -14.89 6.20
C VAL A 64 -3.17 -14.29 5.77
N ASP A 65 -2.14 -15.13 5.74
CA ASP A 65 -0.85 -14.79 5.13
C ASP A 65 -0.87 -15.19 3.65
N GLU A 66 -0.16 -14.41 2.84
CA GLU A 66 0.16 -14.71 1.45
C GLU A 66 1.69 -14.74 1.27
N VAL A 67 2.16 -15.49 0.27
CA VAL A 67 3.57 -15.57 -0.06
C VAL A 67 3.81 -14.93 -1.42
N TRP A 68 4.68 -13.92 -1.50
CA TRP A 68 5.12 -13.39 -2.78
C TRP A 68 6.54 -13.85 -3.09
N ARG A 69 6.76 -14.41 -4.27
CA ARG A 69 8.10 -14.62 -4.82
C ARG A 69 8.56 -13.34 -5.48
N PHE A 70 9.82 -12.97 -5.23
CA PHE A 70 10.38 -11.78 -5.82
C PHE A 70 11.88 -11.93 -6.11
N THR A 71 12.33 -11.16 -7.09
CA THR A 71 13.74 -10.92 -7.36
C THR A 71 14.08 -9.46 -7.11
N ALA A 72 15.33 -9.20 -6.76
CA ALA A 72 15.88 -7.87 -6.66
C ALA A 72 17.29 -7.84 -7.27
N GLU A 73 17.57 -6.81 -8.07
CA GLU A 73 18.84 -6.65 -8.77
C GLU A 73 19.40 -5.26 -8.52
N ALA A 74 20.67 -5.16 -8.11
CA ALA A 74 21.35 -3.89 -7.97
C ALA A 74 21.78 -3.38 -9.34
N MET A 75 21.39 -2.16 -9.68
CA MET A 75 21.67 -1.51 -10.94
C MET A 75 22.61 -0.33 -10.71
N ASP A 76 23.65 -0.20 -11.54
CA ASP A 76 24.55 0.95 -11.56
C ASP A 76 23.90 2.19 -12.21
N ASP A 77 24.60 3.33 -12.17
CA ASP A 77 24.14 4.60 -12.76
C ASP A 77 23.89 4.51 -14.28
N ALA A 78 24.49 3.53 -14.96
CA ALA A 78 24.36 3.28 -16.39
C ALA A 78 23.25 2.26 -16.71
N GLY A 79 22.55 1.73 -15.69
CA GLY A 79 21.49 0.75 -15.84
C GLY A 79 21.98 -0.67 -16.12
N ASN A 80 23.25 -0.97 -15.84
CA ASN A 80 23.78 -2.33 -15.87
C ASN A 80 23.73 -2.94 -14.46
N LEU A 81 23.80 -4.27 -14.38
CA LEU A 81 23.92 -4.94 -13.09
C LEU A 81 25.21 -4.53 -12.36
N ASP A 82 25.07 -4.05 -11.12
CA ASP A 82 26.20 -3.83 -10.23
C ASP A 82 26.54 -5.11 -9.45
N ALA A 83 27.46 -5.90 -10.01
CA ALA A 83 27.92 -7.14 -9.38
C ALA A 83 28.76 -6.92 -8.10
N ASN A 84 29.12 -5.68 -7.75
CA ASN A 84 29.85 -5.39 -6.52
C ASN A 84 28.92 -5.25 -5.32
N PHE A 85 27.63 -5.03 -5.54
CA PHE A 85 26.66 -4.93 -4.47
C PHE A 85 26.42 -6.31 -3.83
N ASN A 86 26.66 -6.38 -2.51
CA ASN A 86 26.53 -7.57 -1.68
C ASN A 86 26.05 -7.15 -0.29
N GLY A 87 25.46 -8.07 0.47
CA GLY A 87 24.99 -7.78 1.82
C GLY A 87 23.48 -7.92 1.97
N ALA A 88 22.91 -7.41 3.04
CA ALA A 88 21.47 -7.51 3.29
C ALA A 88 20.75 -6.19 2.97
N ALA A 89 19.59 -6.28 2.35
CA ALA A 89 18.69 -5.15 2.15
C ALA A 89 17.38 -5.39 2.90
N ARG A 90 16.81 -4.33 3.46
CA ARG A 90 15.52 -4.35 4.15
C ARG A 90 14.38 -4.51 3.18
N VAL A 91 13.49 -5.45 3.47
CA VAL A 91 12.21 -5.62 2.77
C VAL A 91 11.11 -5.00 3.61
N SER A 92 10.35 -4.12 2.98
CA SER A 92 9.13 -3.53 3.54
C SER A 92 8.05 -3.50 2.48
N MET A 93 6.83 -3.13 2.86
CA MET A 93 5.73 -2.99 1.92
C MET A 93 4.79 -1.89 2.36
N ASN A 94 4.03 -1.37 1.40
CA ASN A 94 2.97 -0.41 1.68
C ASN A 94 1.88 -0.45 0.61
N PRO A 95 0.59 -0.51 0.98
CA PRO A 95 0.08 -0.91 2.30
C PRO A 95 0.25 -2.42 2.56
N GLY A 96 0.18 -2.80 3.83
CA GLY A 96 0.35 -4.18 4.29
C GLY A 96 1.54 -4.35 5.24
N ALA A 97 1.70 -5.55 5.74
CA ALA A 97 2.71 -5.91 6.72
C ALA A 97 3.56 -7.09 6.25
N VAL A 98 4.89 -6.96 6.37
CA VAL A 98 5.82 -8.08 6.19
C VAL A 98 5.95 -8.84 7.50
N HIS A 99 5.61 -10.14 7.49
CA HIS A 99 5.88 -11.04 8.59
C HIS A 99 7.33 -11.48 8.59
N LEU A 100 7.78 -12.11 7.50
CA LEU A 100 9.15 -12.55 7.33
C LEU A 100 9.54 -12.70 5.87
N VAL A 101 10.84 -12.78 5.62
CA VAL A 101 11.45 -13.09 4.32
C VAL A 101 12.17 -14.43 4.43
N LEU A 102 11.95 -15.30 3.44
CA LEU A 102 12.64 -16.56 3.24
C LEU A 102 13.58 -16.46 2.04
N GLN A 103 14.77 -17.02 2.16
CA GLN A 103 15.69 -17.19 1.05
C GLN A 103 16.24 -18.60 1.07
N GLY A 104 15.98 -19.37 0.00
CA GLY A 104 16.36 -20.79 -0.05
C GLY A 104 15.75 -21.63 1.07
N GLY A 105 14.57 -21.26 1.57
CA GLY A 105 13.90 -21.92 2.70
C GLY A 105 14.43 -21.55 4.10
N VAL A 106 15.31 -20.56 4.19
CA VAL A 106 15.87 -20.06 5.47
C VAL A 106 15.30 -18.67 5.78
N GLU A 107 14.82 -18.48 7.01
CA GLU A 107 14.34 -17.19 7.51
C GLU A 107 15.47 -16.15 7.56
N GLN A 108 15.22 -14.97 6.99
CA GLN A 108 16.13 -13.83 6.96
C GLN A 108 15.58 -12.63 7.76
N GLY A 109 14.60 -12.88 8.65
CA GLY A 109 13.87 -11.83 9.34
C GLY A 109 13.08 -10.99 8.35
N ARG A 110 13.35 -9.69 8.26
CA ARG A 110 12.73 -8.78 7.27
C ARG A 110 13.73 -8.28 6.22
N ASN A 111 14.81 -9.03 6.00
CA ASN A 111 15.86 -8.65 5.05
C ASN A 111 15.99 -9.70 3.95
N ILE A 112 16.64 -9.33 2.85
CA ILE A 112 17.02 -10.24 1.77
C ILE A 112 18.51 -10.07 1.49
N ARG A 113 19.25 -11.17 1.28
CA ARG A 113 20.69 -11.08 0.99
C ARG A 113 20.95 -11.04 -0.51
N PHE A 114 21.78 -10.09 -0.91
CA PHE A 114 22.32 -9.93 -2.23
C PHE A 114 23.69 -10.61 -2.34
N ALA A 115 23.89 -11.30 -3.46
CA ALA A 115 25.16 -11.84 -3.88
C ALA A 115 25.39 -11.46 -5.34
N ALA A 116 26.52 -10.81 -5.62
CA ALA A 116 26.89 -10.31 -6.95
C ALA A 116 25.78 -9.50 -7.63
N GLY A 117 25.17 -8.57 -6.88
CA GLY A 117 24.10 -7.71 -7.37
C GLY A 117 22.73 -8.39 -7.51
N HIS A 118 22.58 -9.67 -7.15
CA HIS A 118 21.32 -10.40 -7.27
C HIS A 118 20.80 -10.91 -5.93
N ALA A 119 19.48 -10.86 -5.77
CA ALA A 119 18.74 -11.47 -4.69
C ALA A 119 17.44 -12.10 -5.22
N GLU A 120 17.08 -13.27 -4.70
CA GLU A 120 15.80 -13.93 -4.95
C GLU A 120 15.30 -14.51 -3.63
N GLY A 121 14.00 -14.40 -3.38
CA GLY A 121 13.39 -14.88 -2.15
C GLY A 121 11.87 -14.89 -2.18
N GLU A 122 11.31 -15.29 -1.05
CA GLU A 122 9.89 -15.34 -0.76
C GLU A 122 9.61 -14.40 0.41
N VAL A 123 8.54 -13.62 0.35
CA VAL A 123 8.11 -12.77 1.45
C VAL A 123 6.71 -13.18 1.90
N LEU A 124 6.59 -13.46 3.20
CA LEU A 124 5.33 -13.75 3.87
C LEU A 124 4.74 -12.44 4.39
N LEU A 125 3.52 -12.16 4.00
CA LEU A 125 2.89 -10.85 4.19
C LEU A 125 1.38 -10.94 4.37
N THR A 126 0.80 -9.87 4.91
CA THR A 126 -0.63 -9.77 5.20
C THR A 126 -1.11 -8.30 5.18
N GLU A 127 -2.40 -8.07 5.37
CA GLU A 127 -3.03 -6.73 5.48
C GLU A 127 -2.92 -5.86 4.21
N MET A 128 -2.75 -6.45 3.03
CA MET A 128 -2.66 -5.73 1.75
C MET A 128 -4.02 -5.24 1.27
N PHE A 129 -4.07 -4.02 0.76
CA PHE A 129 -5.25 -3.49 0.08
C PHE A 129 -4.90 -2.40 -0.94
N GLY A 130 -5.75 -2.16 -1.92
CA GLY A 130 -5.46 -1.16 -2.95
C GLY A 130 -4.18 -1.44 -3.75
N PRO A 131 -3.55 -0.40 -4.31
CA PRO A 131 -2.28 -0.54 -5.02
C PRO A 131 -1.12 -0.77 -4.03
N THR A 132 -0.64 -2.02 -3.94
CA THR A 132 0.43 -2.41 -3.02
C THR A 132 1.77 -2.59 -3.73
N ARG A 133 2.86 -2.26 -3.04
CA ARG A 133 4.23 -2.47 -3.54
C ARG A 133 5.12 -3.06 -2.46
N LEU A 134 6.05 -3.90 -2.90
CA LEU A 134 7.21 -4.30 -2.13
C LEU A 134 8.30 -3.23 -2.30
N TRP A 135 8.95 -2.85 -1.21
CA TRP A 135 10.07 -1.91 -1.17
C TRP A 135 11.29 -2.67 -0.63
N VAL A 136 12.40 -2.59 -1.35
CA VAL A 136 13.70 -3.11 -0.91
C VAL A 136 14.69 -1.96 -0.79
N GLU A 137 15.44 -1.89 0.30
CA GLU A 137 16.38 -0.80 0.57
C GLU A 137 17.63 -1.27 1.31
N ASP A 138 18.79 -0.84 0.85
CA ASP A 138 20.03 -1.02 1.58
C ASP A 138 20.12 -0.05 2.75
N ILE A 139 19.88 -0.56 3.95
CA ILE A 139 20.00 0.18 5.20
C ILE A 139 21.36 -0.02 5.90
N GLY A 140 22.32 -0.72 5.26
CA GLY A 140 23.65 -0.98 5.82
C GLY A 140 23.74 -2.16 6.79
N TYR A 141 22.66 -2.94 6.93
CA TYR A 141 22.61 -3.98 7.95
C TYR A 141 23.51 -5.19 7.64
N LEU A 142 24.44 -5.49 8.54
CA LEU A 142 25.29 -6.68 8.50
C LEU A 142 25.14 -7.48 9.82
N PRO A 143 24.25 -8.48 9.90
CA PRO A 143 23.98 -9.20 11.14
C PRO A 143 25.22 -9.95 11.68
N ALA A 144 25.42 -9.87 12.99
CA ALA A 144 26.41 -10.64 13.72
C ALA A 144 26.08 -12.14 13.74
N GLU A 145 27.10 -12.98 13.56
CA GLU A 145 26.94 -14.43 13.73
C GLU A 145 26.84 -14.81 15.22
N PRO A 146 26.16 -15.92 15.57
CA PRO A 146 26.03 -16.34 16.97
C PRO A 146 27.37 -16.45 17.69
N GLY A 147 27.52 -15.70 18.78
CA GLY A 147 28.75 -15.68 19.59
C GLY A 147 29.79 -14.64 19.16
N GLN A 148 29.52 -13.85 18.13
CA GLN A 148 30.25 -12.61 17.85
C GLN A 148 29.70 -11.47 18.69
N THR A 149 30.59 -10.57 19.14
CA THR A 149 30.19 -9.28 19.70
C THR A 149 29.96 -8.33 18.54
N PRO A 150 28.73 -7.81 18.35
CA PRO A 150 28.43 -6.83 17.31
C PRO A 150 29.27 -5.57 17.47
N THR A 151 29.69 -4.98 16.37
CA THR A 151 30.41 -3.69 16.35
C THR A 151 29.54 -2.62 16.99
N CYS A 152 28.27 -2.55 16.59
CA CYS A 152 27.25 -1.64 17.09
C CYS A 152 26.75 -1.90 18.54
N SER A 153 27.45 -2.73 19.30
CA SER A 153 27.16 -2.99 20.72
C SER A 153 28.43 -3.35 21.52
N ASN A 154 29.62 -2.96 21.04
CA ASN A 154 30.89 -3.31 21.68
C ASN A 154 31.43 -2.21 22.63
N GLY A 155 30.84 -1.01 22.63
CA GLY A 155 31.28 0.12 23.47
C GLY A 155 32.37 1.00 22.85
N VAL A 156 32.70 0.80 21.58
CA VAL A 156 33.77 1.47 20.82
C VAL A 156 33.14 2.28 19.68
N ASP A 157 33.92 3.22 19.16
CA ASP A 157 33.63 3.98 17.93
C ASP A 157 34.58 3.38 16.89
N ASP A 158 34.05 2.46 16.10
CA ASP A 158 34.78 1.62 15.14
C ASP A 158 34.92 2.29 13.76
N ASP A 159 34.08 3.27 13.42
CA ASP A 159 34.15 4.05 12.17
C ASP A 159 34.86 5.42 12.32
N GLY A 160 35.03 5.90 13.56
CA GLY A 160 35.75 7.12 13.93
C GLY A 160 34.94 8.40 13.85
N ASP A 161 33.60 8.33 13.86
CA ASP A 161 32.70 9.50 13.75
C ASP A 161 32.41 10.20 15.09
N VAL A 162 32.99 9.70 16.20
CA VAL A 162 32.84 10.19 17.59
C VAL A 162 31.47 9.85 18.21
N VAL A 163 30.69 9.01 17.54
CA VAL A 163 29.49 8.39 18.07
C VAL A 163 29.79 6.90 18.26
N ASN A 164 29.17 6.28 19.25
CA ASN A 164 29.42 4.89 19.59
C ASN A 164 28.09 4.16 19.61
N ASP A 165 28.05 3.01 18.93
CA ASP A 165 27.03 1.98 19.04
C ASP A 165 25.57 2.42 18.77
N PHE A 166 24.72 1.42 18.54
CA PHE A 166 23.27 1.62 18.53
C PHE A 166 22.76 2.02 19.93
N PRO A 167 21.80 2.96 20.06
CA PRO A 167 21.06 3.67 19.01
C PRO A 167 21.62 5.06 18.69
N ASN A 168 22.80 5.41 19.19
CA ASN A 168 23.33 6.77 19.06
C ASN A 168 24.02 6.94 17.70
N ASP A 169 24.75 5.91 17.27
CA ASP A 169 25.47 5.85 16.01
C ASP A 169 24.49 5.70 14.82
N PRO A 170 24.46 6.66 13.88
CA PRO A 170 23.62 6.60 12.68
C PRO A 170 24.01 5.54 11.65
N GLY A 171 25.26 5.07 11.67
CA GLY A 171 25.75 3.97 10.85
C GLY A 171 25.28 2.60 11.32
N CYS A 172 24.87 2.48 12.58
CA CYS A 172 24.23 1.27 13.11
C CYS A 172 22.76 1.14 12.72
N ALA A 173 22.44 0.19 11.83
CA ALA A 173 21.05 -0.13 11.53
C ALA A 173 20.33 -0.77 12.75
N TYR A 174 21.05 -1.63 13.48
CA TYR A 174 20.57 -2.34 14.68
C TYR A 174 21.71 -2.62 15.67
N ALA A 175 21.36 -3.01 16.90
CA ALA A 175 22.34 -3.34 17.94
C ALA A 175 23.14 -4.64 17.68
N ASP A 176 22.66 -5.49 16.77
CA ASP A 176 23.33 -6.74 16.37
C ASP A 176 24.13 -6.60 15.06
N ASP A 177 24.45 -5.38 14.65
CA ASP A 177 25.20 -5.09 13.44
C ASP A 177 26.72 -5.21 13.63
N MET A 178 27.40 -5.74 12.60
CA MET A 178 28.86 -5.91 12.55
C MET A 178 29.57 -4.73 11.88
N THR A 179 28.85 -3.68 11.50
CA THR A 179 29.40 -2.46 10.90
C THR A 179 28.73 -1.22 11.45
N GLU A 180 29.53 -0.16 11.66
CA GLU A 180 29.07 1.22 11.95
C GLU A 180 29.07 2.07 10.67
N GLU A 181 29.13 1.43 9.50
CA GLU A 181 29.09 2.14 8.21
C GLU A 181 27.65 2.29 7.74
N PRO A 182 27.23 3.48 7.31
CA PRO A 182 25.88 3.67 6.80
C PRO A 182 25.66 2.89 5.49
N GLY A 183 24.43 2.40 5.30
CA GLY A 183 24.02 1.80 4.03
C GLY A 183 24.15 2.73 2.84
N THR A 184 24.22 2.16 1.64
CA THR A 184 24.27 2.94 0.40
C THR A 184 22.95 3.64 0.08
N LEU A 185 21.86 3.28 0.78
CA LEU A 185 20.49 3.73 0.55
C LEU A 185 19.99 3.42 -0.87
N LEU A 186 20.61 2.45 -1.55
CA LEU A 186 20.08 1.89 -2.78
C LEU A 186 18.68 1.35 -2.51
N THR A 187 17.69 1.87 -3.23
CA THR A 187 16.28 1.55 -3.03
C THR A 187 15.62 1.11 -4.32
N GLY A 188 14.59 0.29 -4.20
CA GLY A 188 13.77 -0.19 -5.29
C GLY A 188 12.37 -0.54 -4.84
N VAL A 189 11.39 -0.26 -5.70
CA VAL A 189 10.00 -0.65 -5.48
C VAL A 189 9.53 -1.56 -6.60
N SER A 190 8.72 -2.55 -6.24
CA SER A 190 8.12 -3.45 -7.21
C SER A 190 7.12 -2.72 -8.12
N GLN A 191 6.70 -3.43 -9.17
CA GLN A 191 5.45 -3.10 -9.84
C GLN A 191 4.27 -3.09 -8.84
N VAL A 192 3.19 -2.39 -9.21
CA VAL A 192 1.96 -2.41 -8.44
C VAL A 192 1.36 -3.81 -8.44
N ILE A 193 1.07 -4.31 -7.25
CA ILE A 193 0.28 -5.50 -7.03
C ILE A 193 -1.11 -5.05 -6.61
N ALA A 194 -2.11 -5.36 -7.43
CA ALA A 194 -3.43 -4.78 -7.28
C ALA A 194 -4.33 -5.58 -6.32
N TYR A 195 -4.71 -4.94 -5.22
CA TYR A 195 -5.80 -5.35 -4.35
C TYR A 195 -6.94 -4.34 -4.47
N GLU A 196 -8.15 -4.75 -4.12
CA GLU A 196 -9.28 -3.83 -3.97
C GLU A 196 -9.08 -2.95 -2.73
N LEU A 197 -9.68 -1.77 -2.72
CA LEU A 197 -9.77 -0.96 -1.51
C LEU A 197 -10.76 -1.62 -0.53
N PRO A 198 -10.51 -1.57 0.79
CA PRO A 198 -11.45 -2.09 1.78
C PRO A 198 -12.73 -1.27 1.80
N THR A 199 -13.85 -1.94 2.02
CA THR A 199 -15.15 -1.31 2.29
C THR A 199 -15.18 -0.65 3.67
N LEU A 200 -16.26 0.05 4.01
CA LEU A 200 -16.42 0.55 5.38
C LEU A 200 -16.49 -0.58 6.40
N ALA A 201 -17.12 -1.70 6.05
CA ALA A 201 -17.23 -2.84 6.95
C ALA A 201 -15.93 -3.61 7.11
N ASP A 202 -15.14 -3.77 6.03
CA ASP A 202 -13.78 -4.32 6.12
C ASP A 202 -12.93 -3.50 7.10
N VAL A 203 -13.03 -2.16 7.03
CA VAL A 203 -12.31 -1.29 7.95
C VAL A 203 -12.84 -1.40 9.37
N GLN A 204 -14.13 -1.61 9.60
CA GLN A 204 -14.64 -1.91 10.95
C GLN A 204 -14.24 -3.33 11.43
N GLY A 205 -13.92 -4.25 10.53
CA GLY A 205 -13.36 -5.57 10.86
C GLY A 205 -14.36 -6.63 11.27
N TYR A 206 -15.68 -6.38 11.17
CA TYR A 206 -16.76 -7.29 11.57
C TYR A 206 -16.62 -7.87 13.00
N SER A 207 -15.82 -7.23 13.85
CA SER A 207 -15.37 -7.75 15.15
C SER A 207 -15.28 -6.61 16.17
N ALA A 208 -14.67 -6.88 17.33
CA ALA A 208 -14.47 -5.89 18.38
C ALA A 208 -13.39 -4.84 18.07
N THR A 209 -12.54 -5.09 17.07
CA THR A 209 -11.44 -4.20 16.66
C THR A 209 -11.22 -4.27 15.16
N THR A 210 -10.84 -3.13 14.56
CA THR A 210 -10.41 -3.04 13.17
C THR A 210 -9.14 -3.88 12.88
N PRO A 211 -9.04 -4.49 11.69
CA PRO A 211 -7.79 -5.08 11.20
C PRO A 211 -6.73 -4.03 10.82
N TYR A 212 -7.12 -2.76 10.64
CA TYR A 212 -6.22 -1.71 10.14
C TYR A 212 -5.78 -0.72 11.22
N LYS A 213 -5.57 -1.20 12.45
CA LYS A 213 -5.30 -0.32 13.59
C LYS A 213 -4.05 0.55 13.38
N ALA A 214 -4.21 1.87 13.47
CA ALA A 214 -3.15 2.85 13.23
C ALA A 214 -2.58 2.85 11.80
N VAL A 215 -3.33 2.32 10.83
CA VAL A 215 -2.98 2.32 9.41
C VAL A 215 -3.75 3.43 8.69
N ALA A 216 -3.07 4.13 7.77
CA ALA A 216 -3.72 5.05 6.84
C ALA A 216 -4.39 4.26 5.72
N VAL A 217 -5.72 4.23 5.70
CA VAL A 217 -6.50 3.47 4.72
C VAL A 217 -7.15 4.41 3.71
N ARG A 218 -7.36 3.90 2.50
CA ARG A 218 -8.27 4.49 1.51
C ARG A 218 -9.45 3.55 1.33
N ILE A 219 -10.65 4.08 1.49
CA ILE A 219 -11.88 3.29 1.56
C ILE A 219 -12.56 3.26 0.18
N LYS A 220 -13.13 2.10 -0.16
CA LYS A 220 -13.89 1.89 -1.39
C LYS A 220 -15.14 2.77 -1.38
N THR A 221 -15.23 3.67 -2.36
CA THR A 221 -16.36 4.60 -2.54
C THR A 221 -16.97 4.50 -3.94
N THR A 222 -16.35 3.69 -4.81
CA THR A 222 -16.81 3.36 -6.15
C THR A 222 -17.76 2.17 -6.11
N ALA A 223 -18.58 2.03 -7.15
CA ALA A 223 -19.56 0.95 -7.26
C ALA A 223 -18.92 -0.44 -7.00
N PRO A 224 -19.61 -1.35 -6.30
CA PRO A 224 -20.98 -1.21 -5.80
C PRO A 224 -21.10 -0.30 -4.56
N SER A 225 -20.02 0.04 -3.85
CA SER A 225 -20.09 0.91 -2.67
C SER A 225 -20.69 2.28 -2.98
N GLN A 226 -21.55 2.73 -2.07
CA GLN A 226 -22.19 4.04 -2.11
C GLN A 226 -22.11 4.71 -0.73
N VAL A 227 -20.94 5.28 -0.46
CA VAL A 227 -20.66 5.98 0.79
C VAL A 227 -21.27 7.38 0.78
N VAL A 228 -22.18 7.64 1.70
CA VAL A 228 -22.88 8.94 1.85
C VAL A 228 -22.68 9.53 3.23
N VAL A 229 -22.67 10.85 3.32
CA VAL A 229 -22.64 11.58 4.59
C VAL A 229 -24.02 11.54 5.23
N THR A 230 -24.14 10.90 6.39
CA THR A 230 -25.41 10.76 7.13
C THR A 230 -25.59 11.82 8.20
N ARG A 231 -24.49 12.40 8.71
CA ARG A 231 -24.53 13.51 9.68
C ARG A 231 -23.23 14.30 9.65
N VAL A 232 -23.32 15.62 9.80
CA VAL A 232 -22.16 16.49 10.04
C VAL A 232 -22.12 16.90 11.51
N SER A 233 -20.94 16.88 12.12
CA SER A 233 -20.69 17.27 13.50
C SER A 233 -19.69 18.44 13.57
N PRO A 234 -19.56 19.15 14.70
CA PRO A 234 -18.51 20.17 14.88
C PRO A 234 -17.09 19.63 14.74
N ASN A 235 -16.89 18.32 14.91
CA ASN A 235 -15.58 17.65 14.95
C ASN A 235 -15.47 16.55 13.89
N GLY A 236 -16.15 16.70 12.75
CA GLY A 236 -16.13 15.70 11.68
C GLY A 236 -17.51 15.37 11.11
N PHE A 237 -17.70 14.13 10.69
CA PHE A 237 -18.92 13.69 10.02
C PHE A 237 -19.09 12.16 10.10
N PHE A 238 -20.33 11.70 9.96
CA PHE A 238 -20.69 10.30 9.87
C PHE A 238 -20.95 9.92 8.42
N VAL A 239 -20.47 8.75 8.04
CA VAL A 239 -20.70 8.17 6.72
C VAL A 239 -21.37 6.81 6.82
N SER A 240 -22.04 6.41 5.76
CA SER A 240 -22.63 5.08 5.64
C SER A 240 -22.58 4.59 4.19
N ASP A 241 -22.22 3.33 3.98
CA ASP A 241 -22.38 2.68 2.68
C ASP A 241 -23.82 2.15 2.56
N LEU A 242 -24.55 2.67 1.59
CA LEU A 242 -25.96 2.30 1.39
C LEU A 242 -26.14 0.88 0.84
N ASN A 243 -25.09 0.29 0.27
CA ASN A 243 -25.12 -1.08 -0.22
C ASN A 243 -24.60 -2.09 0.80
N GLU A 244 -24.21 -1.63 1.99
CA GLU A 244 -23.70 -2.46 3.07
C GLU A 244 -24.27 -1.99 4.43
N PRO A 245 -25.49 -2.41 4.78
CA PRO A 245 -26.17 -1.91 5.99
C PRO A 245 -25.60 -2.46 7.30
N GLU A 246 -24.84 -3.55 7.24
CA GLU A 246 -24.18 -4.16 8.41
C GLU A 246 -22.71 -3.75 8.41
N TYR A 247 -22.22 -3.13 9.49
CA TYR A 247 -20.85 -2.62 9.60
C TYR A 247 -20.45 -1.59 8.52
N GLY A 248 -21.35 -1.10 7.68
CA GLY A 248 -21.04 -0.06 6.70
C GLY A 248 -21.16 1.37 7.23
N HIS A 249 -20.97 1.63 8.53
CA HIS A 249 -21.13 2.96 9.14
C HIS A 249 -19.88 3.41 9.87
N MET A 250 -19.43 4.65 9.67
CA MET A 250 -18.18 5.11 10.30
C MET A 250 -18.24 6.57 10.68
N TYR A 251 -17.55 6.92 11.76
CA TYR A 251 -17.27 8.29 12.09
C TYR A 251 -15.91 8.71 11.53
N ALA A 252 -15.87 9.84 10.84
CA ALA A 252 -14.66 10.47 10.35
C ALA A 252 -14.36 11.70 11.22
N TYR A 253 -13.39 11.58 12.12
CA TYR A 253 -13.00 12.60 13.07
C TYR A 253 -12.06 13.64 12.46
N ASN A 254 -12.39 14.92 12.63
CA ASN A 254 -11.52 16.04 12.31
C ASN A 254 -11.65 17.14 13.40
N PHE A 255 -10.68 18.04 13.51
CA PHE A 255 -10.76 19.12 14.52
C PHE A 255 -11.88 20.13 14.28
N ASN A 256 -12.42 20.18 13.06
CA ASN A 256 -13.52 21.06 12.69
C ASN A 256 -14.48 20.36 11.73
N ALA A 257 -15.70 20.86 11.68
CA ALA A 257 -16.68 20.47 10.69
C ALA A 257 -16.12 20.73 9.27
N PRO A 258 -16.23 19.76 8.35
CA PRO A 258 -15.82 19.94 6.96
C PRO A 258 -16.59 21.09 6.29
N ALA A 259 -15.86 22.06 5.75
CA ALA A 259 -16.47 23.23 5.11
C ALA A 259 -17.28 22.82 3.87
N GLY A 260 -18.54 23.23 3.81
CA GLY A 260 -19.42 23.00 2.66
C GLY A 260 -19.99 21.58 2.52
N MET A 261 -19.63 20.63 3.39
CA MET A 261 -20.21 19.30 3.40
C MET A 261 -21.64 19.33 3.96
N ARG A 262 -22.52 18.54 3.33
CA ARG A 262 -23.92 18.40 3.70
C ARG A 262 -24.26 16.93 3.90
N VAL A 263 -25.29 16.69 4.69
CA VAL A 263 -25.97 15.39 4.71
C VAL A 263 -26.47 15.09 3.30
N CYS A 264 -26.42 13.81 2.90
CA CYS A 264 -26.63 13.31 1.54
C CYS A 264 -25.47 13.51 0.55
N ASP A 265 -24.39 14.22 0.89
CA ASP A 265 -23.25 14.29 -0.03
C ASP A 265 -22.64 12.89 -0.19
N ARG A 266 -22.43 12.48 -1.44
CA ARG A 266 -21.79 11.21 -1.77
C ARG A 266 -20.28 11.40 -1.80
N LEU A 267 -19.55 10.55 -1.10
CA LEU A 267 -18.10 10.54 -1.18
C LEU A 267 -17.63 9.80 -2.43
N THR A 268 -16.67 10.40 -3.12
CA THR A 268 -15.94 9.81 -4.27
C THR A 268 -14.51 9.43 -3.89
N MET A 269 -14.07 9.89 -2.73
CA MET A 269 -12.85 9.48 -2.06
C MET A 269 -13.07 9.65 -0.55
N LEU A 270 -12.60 8.68 0.22
CA LEU A 270 -12.51 8.74 1.67
C LEU A 270 -11.25 7.98 2.08
N GLY A 271 -10.46 8.56 2.96
CA GLY A 271 -9.32 7.89 3.57
C GLY A 271 -8.82 8.67 4.78
N GLY A 272 -7.91 8.07 5.53
CA GLY A 272 -7.34 8.64 6.75
C GLY A 272 -6.83 7.54 7.65
N THR A 273 -6.37 7.90 8.85
CA THR A 273 -5.79 6.93 9.77
C THR A 273 -6.88 6.28 10.61
N VAL A 274 -6.96 4.96 10.59
CA VAL A 274 -7.94 4.21 11.38
C VAL A 274 -7.50 4.16 12.84
N SER A 275 -8.42 4.46 13.74
CA SER A 275 -8.21 4.50 15.17
C SER A 275 -9.33 3.78 15.92
N GLU A 276 -8.98 3.15 17.03
CA GLU A 276 -9.92 2.64 18.01
C GLU A 276 -10.07 3.69 19.12
N PHE A 277 -11.24 4.30 19.21
CA PHE A 277 -11.48 5.42 20.12
C PHE A 277 -12.78 5.24 20.89
N PHE A 278 -12.70 5.23 22.23
CA PHE A 278 -13.86 5.08 23.13
C PHE A 278 -14.86 3.95 22.76
N GLY A 279 -14.35 2.82 22.28
CA GLY A 279 -15.16 1.64 21.97
C GLY A 279 -15.83 1.66 20.59
N PHE A 280 -15.35 2.50 19.67
CA PHE A 280 -15.71 2.44 18.25
C PHE A 280 -14.48 2.65 17.36
N THR A 281 -14.53 2.09 16.16
CA THR A 281 -13.58 2.36 15.08
C THR A 281 -13.93 3.67 14.38
N GLU A 282 -12.94 4.54 14.19
CA GLU A 282 -13.09 5.80 13.46
C GLU A 282 -11.94 6.02 12.46
N VAL A 283 -12.17 6.89 11.49
CA VAL A 283 -11.10 7.43 10.63
C VAL A 283 -10.75 8.83 11.13
N THR A 284 -9.49 9.03 11.49
CA THR A 284 -8.96 10.30 11.97
C THR A 284 -8.24 11.03 10.84
N PHE A 285 -8.31 12.37 10.87
CA PHE A 285 -7.71 13.25 9.86
C PHE A 285 -8.13 12.88 8.43
N PRO A 286 -9.45 12.80 8.15
CA PRO A 286 -9.94 12.26 6.90
C PRO A 286 -9.55 13.17 5.72
N SER A 287 -9.03 12.54 4.68
CA SER A 287 -9.01 13.07 3.33
C SER A 287 -10.27 12.58 2.62
N TYR A 288 -11.01 13.48 1.96
CA TYR A 288 -12.24 13.12 1.28
C TYR A 288 -12.51 14.04 0.10
N ASP A 289 -13.24 13.51 -0.89
CA ASP A 289 -13.82 14.27 -2.00
C ASP A 289 -15.31 13.99 -2.08
N VAL A 290 -16.12 15.05 -2.24
CA VAL A 290 -17.56 14.94 -2.46
C VAL A 290 -17.87 15.00 -3.96
N GLY A 291 -18.69 14.07 -4.44
CA GLY A 291 -19.21 14.13 -5.80
C GLY A 291 -20.15 15.33 -5.98
N LEU A 292 -20.14 15.94 -7.17
CA LEU A 292 -21.09 17.02 -7.50
C LEU A 292 -22.53 16.50 -7.42
N TRP A 293 -23.29 17.04 -6.47
CA TRP A 293 -24.73 16.79 -6.37
C TRP A 293 -25.44 17.42 -7.58
N ASN A 294 -26.15 16.61 -8.38
CA ASN A 294 -27.02 17.10 -9.46
C ASN A 294 -28.47 17.20 -8.95
N PRO A 295 -28.95 18.41 -8.58
CA PRO A 295 -30.34 18.62 -8.16
C PRO A 295 -31.40 18.23 -9.19
N GLY A 296 -31.03 18.13 -10.47
CA GLY A 296 -31.98 17.96 -11.58
C GLY A 296 -32.21 16.51 -12.02
N GLY A 297 -31.66 15.49 -11.34
CA GLY A 297 -31.80 14.12 -11.84
C GLY A 297 -31.40 12.95 -10.96
N ALA A 298 -30.98 13.16 -9.70
CA ALA A 298 -30.68 12.05 -8.79
C ALA A 298 -31.31 12.32 -7.41
N THR A 299 -32.19 11.42 -6.98
CA THR A 299 -32.75 11.41 -5.62
C THR A 299 -31.61 11.31 -4.60
N CYS A 300 -31.73 12.01 -3.46
CA CYS A 300 -30.84 11.74 -2.33
C CYS A 300 -31.01 10.25 -1.98
N ALA A 301 -29.92 9.49 -2.03
CA ALA A 301 -29.96 8.06 -1.73
C ALA A 301 -30.05 7.76 -0.22
N ILE A 302 -30.08 8.79 0.63
CA ILE A 302 -30.63 8.65 1.98
C ILE A 302 -32.14 8.72 1.80
N ASP A 303 -32.74 7.54 1.70
CA ASP A 303 -34.13 7.32 1.32
C ASP A 303 -35.10 8.24 2.08
N VAL A 304 -35.51 9.30 1.39
CA VAL A 304 -36.76 10.04 1.63
C VAL A 304 -37.19 10.56 0.27
N ASP A 305 -38.11 9.83 -0.37
CA ASP A 305 -38.88 10.30 -1.52
C ASP A 305 -39.63 11.59 -1.12
N CYS A 306 -39.01 12.75 -1.37
CA CYS A 306 -39.65 14.02 -1.08
C CYS A 306 -40.58 14.45 -2.21
N PRO A 307 -41.78 14.97 -1.89
CA PRO A 307 -42.66 15.58 -2.88
C PRO A 307 -41.95 16.66 -3.69
N SER A 308 -42.34 16.82 -4.96
CA SER A 308 -41.82 17.89 -5.82
C SER A 308 -42.03 19.26 -5.18
N GLY A 309 -40.93 19.95 -4.82
CA GLY A 309 -40.94 21.22 -4.11
C GLY A 309 -40.38 21.18 -2.68
N ASP A 310 -40.12 19.98 -2.14
CA ASP A 310 -39.49 19.79 -0.83
C ASP A 310 -38.01 19.39 -0.98
N TYR A 311 -37.20 19.68 0.05
CA TYR A 311 -35.81 19.22 0.16
C TYR A 311 -35.60 18.38 1.43
N CYS A 312 -34.69 17.41 1.38
CA CYS A 312 -34.34 16.60 2.54
C CYS A 312 -33.51 17.42 3.55
N ARG A 313 -34.00 17.51 4.79
CA ARG A 313 -33.28 18.10 5.93
C ARG A 313 -33.47 17.22 7.16
N LEU A 314 -32.35 16.74 7.73
CA LEU A 314 -32.34 15.87 8.92
C LEU A 314 -33.16 14.58 8.75
N GLY A 315 -33.14 13.96 7.56
CA GLY A 315 -33.87 12.72 7.29
C GLY A 315 -35.39 12.88 7.17
N GLY A 316 -35.88 14.11 7.01
CA GLY A 316 -37.29 14.40 6.71
C GLY A 316 -37.42 15.42 5.58
N CYS A 317 -38.55 15.40 4.88
CA CYS A 317 -38.85 16.38 3.84
C CYS A 317 -39.25 17.71 4.46
N GLN A 318 -38.63 18.79 4.01
CA GLN A 318 -39.00 20.16 4.36
C GLN A 318 -39.40 20.94 3.11
N PRO A 319 -40.46 21.75 3.17
CA PRO A 319 -40.81 22.64 2.08
C PRO A 319 -39.71 23.68 1.85
N CYS A 320 -39.45 24.02 0.58
CA CYS A 320 -38.56 25.12 0.20
C CYS A 320 -38.96 26.45 0.86
#